data_AF-A0A3D0WYT8-F1
#
_entry.id   AF-A0A3D0WYT8-F1
#
_cell.length_a   1.000
_cell.length_b   1.000
_cell.length_c   1.000
_cell.angle_alpha   90.00
_cell.angle_beta   90.00
_cell.angle_gamma   90.00
#
_symmetry.space_group_name_H-M   'P 1'
#
loop_
_entity.id
_entity.type
_entity.pdbx_description
1 polymer ?
#
loop_
_entity_poly.entity_id
_entity_poly.type
_entity_poly.pdbx_seq_one_letter_code
_entity_poly.pdbx_strand_id
1 'polypeptide(L)'
;IIGGLLCGALVARLHKISVPAVLDLGSLGFLIGQSIGRWGNFVNQEAFGSATDLPWRMSSEATALVSSSGVHPCFLYESLWCVLGFVLLHIFSRKFRRYDGQVFLLYSLWYGVGRFFIEGLRTDSLITPVVPLRVSQVVAAAAVVASAVLLVVFRNRTALTGCGSAKIMELNSIETDIKPEAGMDAGPDYSDGTSTIFGSAEEAKKVLAGEPVRGGAEPEKAADEKPGPQPEEKADAGDSEKSEPSAGGKK
;
A
#
# COMPACT_ATOMS: atom_id res chain seq x y z
N ILE A 1 -4.70 13.40 4.97
CA ILE A 1 -3.41 13.84 5.56
C ILE A 1 -3.58 14.31 7.01
N ILE A 2 -4.39 15.35 7.28
CA ILE A 2 -4.61 15.89 8.64
C ILE A 2 -5.08 14.79 9.61
N GLY A 3 -6.09 14.01 9.23
CA GLY A 3 -6.55 12.87 10.03
C GLY A 3 -5.46 11.84 10.33
N GLY A 4 -4.62 11.51 9.34
CA GLY A 4 -3.51 10.57 9.52
C GLY A 4 -2.44 11.09 10.50
N LEU A 5 -2.09 12.38 10.42
CA LEU A 5 -1.16 13.01 11.37
C LEU A 5 -1.74 13.06 12.78
N LEU A 6 -3.01 13.44 12.93
CA LEU A 6 -3.68 13.50 14.23
C LEU A 6 -3.80 12.10 14.86
N CYS A 7 -4.21 11.10 14.09
CA CYS A 7 -4.34 9.73 14.57
C CYS A 7 -2.97 9.16 14.95
N GLY A 8 -1.94 9.36 14.11
CA GLY A 8 -0.56 8.96 14.43
C GLY A 8 -0.02 9.62 15.70
N ALA A 9 -0.28 10.92 15.88
CA ALA A 9 0.11 11.65 17.09
C ALA A 9 -0.66 11.19 18.33
N LEU A 10 -1.95 10.87 18.19
CA LEU A 10 -2.79 10.33 19.27
C LEU A 10 -2.28 8.95 19.70
N VAL A 11 -2.05 8.04 18.76
CA VAL A 11 -1.51 6.70 19.05
C VAL A 11 -0.14 6.80 19.70
N ALA A 12 0.74 7.68 19.20
CA ALA A 12 2.05 7.92 19.82
C ALA A 12 1.91 8.37 21.28
N ARG A 13 0.97 9.29 21.57
CA ARG A 13 0.67 9.76 22.93
C ARG A 13 0.13 8.65 23.82
N LEU A 14 -0.82 7.85 23.32
CA LEU A 14 -1.43 6.74 24.07
C LEU A 14 -0.40 5.67 24.44
N HIS A 15 0.53 5.36 23.53
CA HIS A 15 1.57 4.36 23.75
C HIS A 15 2.87 4.93 24.34
N LYS A 16 2.91 6.21 24.72
CA LYS A 16 4.10 6.89 25.27
C LYS A 16 5.33 6.80 24.36
N ILE A 17 5.12 6.76 23.05
CA ILE A 17 6.17 6.75 22.03
C ILE A 17 6.47 8.19 21.61
N SER A 18 7.73 8.48 21.30
CA SER A 18 8.12 9.79 20.79
C SER A 18 7.47 10.04 19.42
N VAL A 19 6.68 11.13 19.32
CA VAL A 19 6.02 11.54 18.07
C VAL A 19 7.01 11.65 16.90
N PRO A 20 8.23 12.22 17.05
CA PRO A 20 9.20 12.29 15.97
C PRO A 20 9.67 10.91 15.45
N ALA A 21 9.77 9.89 16.31
CA ALA A 21 10.12 8.55 15.87
C ALA A 21 8.98 7.88 15.08
N VAL A 22 7.72 8.13 15.48
CA VAL A 22 6.54 7.67 14.73
C VAL A 22 6.48 8.34 13.36
N LEU A 23 6.81 9.64 13.29
CA LEU A 23 6.88 10.37 12.02
C LEU A 23 8.00 9.85 11.10
N ASP A 24 9.17 9.50 11.65
CA ASP A 24 10.25 8.88 10.88
C ASP A 24 9.78 7.56 10.23
N LEU A 25 9.14 6.68 11.01
CA LEU A 25 8.61 5.42 10.49
C LEU A 25 7.48 5.66 9.47
N GLY A 26 6.55 6.55 9.79
CA GLY A 26 5.44 6.93 8.93
C GLY A 26 5.90 7.52 7.59
N SER A 27 7.00 8.28 7.58
CA SER A 27 7.55 8.87 6.36
C SER A 27 7.99 7.83 5.32
N LEU A 28 8.60 6.73 5.77
CA LEU A 28 8.97 5.62 4.88
C LEU A 28 7.71 4.93 4.32
N GLY A 29 6.70 4.72 5.16
CA GLY A 29 5.40 4.19 4.72
C GLY A 29 4.69 5.11 3.72
N PHE A 30 4.78 6.43 3.91
CA PHE A 30 4.21 7.40 2.98
C PHE A 30 4.85 7.33 1.59
N LEU A 31 6.18 7.16 1.50
CA LEU A 31 6.85 7.03 0.21
C LEU A 31 6.39 5.77 -0.54
N ILE A 32 6.22 4.65 0.15
CA ILE A 32 5.69 3.42 -0.46
C ILE A 32 4.25 3.64 -0.93
N GLY A 33 3.38 4.17 -0.06
CA GLY A 33 1.98 4.43 -0.37
C GLY A 33 1.81 5.40 -1.54
N GLN A 34 2.63 6.46 -1.60
CA GLN A 34 2.66 7.40 -2.72
C GLN A 34 3.14 6.73 -4.01
N SER A 35 4.18 5.91 -3.94
CA SER A 35 4.73 5.20 -5.11
C SER A 35 3.66 4.34 -5.79
N ILE A 36 2.88 3.61 -5.00
CA ILE A 36 1.80 2.74 -5.49
C ILE A 36 0.58 3.56 -5.89
N GLY A 37 0.17 4.54 -5.06
CA GLY A 37 -1.02 5.35 -5.31
C GLY A 37 -0.99 6.08 -6.65
N ARG A 38 0.21 6.44 -7.15
CA ARG A 38 0.38 7.06 -8.47
C ARG A 38 -0.04 6.17 -9.64
N TRP A 39 0.01 4.85 -9.50
CA TRP A 39 -0.48 3.96 -10.53
C TRP A 39 -2.00 4.02 -10.69
N GLY A 40 -2.73 4.45 -9.65
CA GLY A 40 -4.15 4.78 -9.78
C GLY A 40 -4.40 5.90 -10.79
N ASN A 41 -3.55 6.93 -10.82
CA ASN A 41 -3.64 8.02 -11.81
C ASN A 41 -3.42 7.51 -13.24
N PHE A 42 -2.53 6.53 -13.43
CA PHE A 42 -2.30 5.90 -14.73
C PHE A 42 -3.53 5.13 -15.20
N VAL A 43 -4.11 4.30 -14.33
CA VAL A 43 -5.30 3.50 -14.65
C VAL A 43 -6.53 4.38 -14.92
N ASN A 44 -6.71 5.43 -14.11
CA ASN A 44 -7.79 6.41 -14.28
C ASN A 44 -7.54 7.39 -15.44
N GLN A 45 -6.36 7.34 -16.07
CA GLN A 45 -5.94 8.29 -17.11
C GLN A 45 -6.12 9.75 -16.68
N GLU A 46 -5.65 10.12 -15.49
CA GLU A 46 -5.77 11.48 -14.94
C GLU A 46 -4.41 12.01 -14.45
N ALA A 47 -4.33 13.31 -14.15
CA ALA A 47 -3.13 13.94 -13.56
C ALA A 47 -1.84 13.78 -14.38
N PHE A 48 -1.96 13.80 -15.70
CA PHE A 48 -0.84 13.73 -16.65
C PHE A 48 -0.18 15.10 -16.89
N GLY A 49 1.04 15.08 -17.44
CA GLY A 49 1.80 16.30 -17.69
C GLY A 49 1.46 17.00 -18.99
N SER A 50 2.26 18.01 -19.33
CA SER A 50 2.18 18.72 -20.61
C SER A 50 2.47 17.81 -21.80
N ALA A 51 2.11 18.28 -22.99
CA ALA A 51 2.45 17.63 -24.26
C ALA A 51 3.96 17.42 -24.39
N THR A 52 4.37 16.27 -24.93
CA THR A 52 5.78 15.93 -25.12
C THR A 52 6.01 14.97 -26.27
N ASP A 53 7.16 15.10 -26.92
CA ASP A 53 7.58 14.23 -28.03
C ASP A 53 8.62 13.17 -27.59
N LEU A 54 8.80 13.00 -26.27
CA LEU A 54 9.75 12.03 -25.71
C LEU A 54 9.38 10.57 -26.03
N PRO A 55 10.35 9.66 -26.16
CA PRO A 55 10.07 8.27 -26.56
C PRO A 55 9.32 7.44 -25.49
N TRP A 56 9.33 7.87 -24.22
CA TRP A 56 8.56 7.27 -23.12
C TRP A 56 7.28 8.06 -22.79
N ARG A 57 6.78 8.85 -23.73
CA ARG A 57 5.49 9.55 -23.60
C ARG A 57 4.35 8.58 -23.32
N MET A 58 3.37 9.04 -22.54
CA MET A 58 2.11 8.32 -22.33
C MET A 58 1.08 8.80 -23.34
N SER A 59 0.35 7.86 -23.94
CA SER A 59 -0.79 8.16 -24.79
C SER A 59 -1.93 7.21 -24.43
N SER A 60 -3.10 7.80 -24.24
CA SER A 60 -4.37 7.16 -23.90
C SER A 60 -5.52 7.99 -24.50
N GLU A 61 -6.72 7.43 -24.50
CA GLU A 61 -7.91 8.09 -25.04
C GLU A 61 -8.17 9.47 -24.40
N ALA A 62 -8.07 9.57 -23.06
CA ALA A 62 -8.23 10.85 -22.36
C ALA A 62 -7.14 11.87 -22.71
N THR A 63 -5.89 11.42 -22.93
CA THR A 63 -4.77 12.32 -23.26
C THR A 63 -4.78 12.79 -24.72
N ALA A 64 -5.45 12.07 -25.62
CA ALA A 64 -5.59 12.43 -27.02
C ALA A 64 -6.38 13.74 -27.20
N LEU A 65 -7.25 14.09 -26.24
CA LEU A 65 -7.96 15.37 -26.19
C LEU A 65 -7.03 16.56 -25.92
N VAL A 66 -5.85 16.31 -25.33
CA VAL A 66 -4.88 17.35 -24.93
C VAL A 66 -3.72 17.44 -25.91
N SER A 67 -3.22 16.30 -26.39
CA SER A 67 -2.14 16.26 -27.38
C SER A 67 -2.20 14.99 -28.23
N SER A 68 -2.12 15.17 -29.55
CA SER A 68 -1.95 14.08 -30.51
C SER A 68 -0.58 13.42 -30.41
N SER A 69 0.44 14.17 -29.98
CA SER A 69 1.80 13.66 -29.76
C SER A 69 1.95 12.91 -28.45
N GLY A 70 1.02 12.97 -27.49
CA GLY A 70 1.14 12.35 -26.17
C GLY A 70 1.70 13.28 -25.09
N VAL A 71 1.72 12.80 -23.85
CA VAL A 71 1.96 13.62 -22.65
C VAL A 71 3.06 13.04 -21.77
N HIS A 72 3.66 13.88 -20.93
CA HIS A 72 4.61 13.44 -19.91
C HIS A 72 3.91 12.47 -18.92
N PRO A 73 4.45 11.25 -18.69
CA PRO A 73 3.94 10.33 -17.68
C PRO A 73 4.32 10.79 -16.27
N CYS A 74 3.68 11.85 -15.77
CA CYS A 74 3.95 12.40 -14.44
C CYS A 74 3.78 11.35 -13.34
N PHE A 75 2.83 10.42 -13.47
CA PHE A 75 2.65 9.33 -12.52
C PHE A 75 3.94 8.49 -12.35
N LEU A 76 4.64 8.22 -13.45
CA LEU A 76 5.85 7.40 -13.46
C LEU A 76 7.00 8.18 -12.82
N TYR A 77 7.15 9.45 -13.16
CA TYR A 77 8.16 10.31 -12.54
C TYR A 77 7.95 10.41 -11.03
N GLU A 78 6.70 10.60 -10.57
CA GLU A 78 6.39 10.65 -9.13
C GLU A 78 6.63 9.31 -8.45
N SER A 79 6.21 8.20 -9.09
CA SER A 79 6.39 6.85 -8.54
C SER A 79 7.88 6.51 -8.38
N LEU A 80 8.68 6.73 -9.43
CA LEU A 80 10.13 6.50 -9.39
C LEU A 80 10.83 7.41 -8.37
N TRP A 81 10.43 8.68 -8.28
CA TRP A 81 10.97 9.62 -7.29
C TRP A 81 10.68 9.17 -5.85
N CYS A 82 9.48 8.63 -5.60
CA CYS A 82 9.09 8.11 -4.30
C CYS A 82 9.82 6.81 -3.96
N VAL A 83 9.98 5.88 -4.91
CA VAL A 83 10.75 4.64 -4.72
C VAL A 83 12.22 4.95 -4.45
N LEU A 84 12.83 5.86 -5.23
CA LEU A 84 14.20 6.30 -5.01
C LEU A 84 14.36 6.96 -3.64
N GLY A 85 13.42 7.83 -3.27
CA GLY A 85 13.36 8.43 -1.94
C GLY A 85 13.29 7.38 -0.83
N PHE A 86 12.45 6.35 -1.00
CA PHE A 86 12.31 5.27 -0.02
C PHE A 86 13.63 4.53 0.16
N VAL A 87 14.28 4.09 -0.94
CA VAL A 87 15.55 3.37 -0.88
C VAL A 87 16.63 4.21 -0.21
N LEU A 88 16.79 5.46 -0.61
CA LEU A 88 17.80 6.35 -0.05
C LEU A 88 17.57 6.64 1.43
N LEU A 89 16.33 6.97 1.82
CA LEU A 89 16.00 7.27 3.22
C LEU A 89 16.02 6.00 4.09
N HIS A 90 15.67 4.83 3.55
CA HIS A 90 15.76 3.57 4.26
C HIS A 90 17.22 3.22 4.58
N ILE A 91 18.12 3.32 3.58
CA ILE A 91 19.56 3.11 3.78
C ILE A 91 20.12 4.13 4.77
N PHE A 92 19.72 5.40 4.63
CA PHE A 92 20.13 6.48 5.53
C PHE A 92 19.67 6.20 6.97
N SER A 93 18.41 5.80 7.16
CA SER A 93 17.82 5.50 8.46
C SER A 93 18.57 4.36 9.19
N ARG A 94 19.05 3.36 8.44
CA ARG A 94 19.80 2.22 8.99
C ARG A 94 21.21 2.59 9.45
N LYS A 95 21.90 3.48 8.73
CA LYS A 95 23.35 3.74 8.96
C LYS A 95 23.69 5.09 9.58
N PHE A 96 22.91 6.14 9.30
CA PHE A 96 23.31 7.54 9.55
C PHE A 96 22.32 8.35 10.41
N ARG A 97 21.28 7.70 10.95
CA ARG A 97 20.26 8.33 11.79
C ARG A 97 20.86 8.77 13.13
N ARG A 98 20.76 10.07 13.45
CA ARG A 98 21.35 10.69 14.65
C ARG A 98 20.32 11.16 15.68
N TYR A 99 19.13 11.55 15.26
CA TYR A 99 18.04 11.92 16.16
C TYR A 99 16.66 11.55 15.59
N ASP A 100 15.66 11.43 16.45
CA ASP A 100 14.29 11.15 16.00
C ASP A 100 13.65 12.36 15.33
N GLY A 101 13.00 12.13 14.18
CA GLY A 101 12.45 13.17 13.31
C GLY A 101 13.39 13.55 12.17
N GLN A 102 14.63 13.06 12.15
CA GLN A 102 15.58 13.37 11.08
C GLN A 102 15.15 12.80 9.74
N VAL A 103 14.60 11.57 9.72
CA VAL A 103 14.14 10.91 8.50
C VAL A 103 12.90 11.60 7.96
N PHE A 104 11.99 12.02 8.84
CA PHE A 104 10.80 12.80 8.45
C PHE A 104 11.16 14.15 7.82
N LEU A 105 12.16 14.86 8.35
CA LEU A 105 12.65 16.11 7.77
C LEU A 105 13.31 15.89 6.41
N LEU A 106 14.13 14.85 6.28
CA LEU A 106 14.71 14.46 4.99
C LEU A 106 13.62 14.06 3.99
N TYR A 107 12.57 13.38 4.43
CA TYR A 107 11.41 13.05 3.60
C TYR A 107 10.69 14.32 3.13
N SER A 108 10.41 15.26 4.03
CA SER A 108 9.75 16.52 3.66
C SER A 108 10.59 17.33 2.67
N LEU A 109 11.90 17.34 2.84
CA LEU A 109 12.82 17.96 1.88
C LEU A 109 12.81 17.23 0.53
N TRP A 110 13.01 15.92 0.52
CA TRP A 110 13.06 15.09 -0.70
C TRP A 110 11.75 15.16 -1.51
N TYR A 111 10.62 14.94 -0.83
CA TYR A 111 9.30 14.95 -1.45
C TYR A 111 8.90 16.36 -1.90
N GLY A 112 9.22 17.39 -1.10
CA GLY A 112 8.99 18.79 -1.46
C GLY A 112 9.75 19.19 -2.73
N VAL A 113 11.01 18.79 -2.87
CA VAL A 113 11.79 19.02 -4.10
C VAL A 113 11.15 18.34 -5.30
N GLY A 114 10.82 17.04 -5.20
CA GLY A 114 10.15 16.31 -6.29
C GLY A 114 8.83 16.95 -6.69
N ARG A 115 8.03 17.38 -5.69
CA ARG A 115 6.77 18.08 -5.93
C ARG A 115 6.96 19.40 -6.64
N PHE A 116 7.96 20.20 -6.27
CA PHE A 116 8.21 21.48 -6.93
C PHE A 116 8.44 21.32 -8.45
N PHE A 117 9.25 20.34 -8.84
CA PHE A 117 9.58 20.07 -10.24
C PHE A 117 8.42 19.41 -11.01
N ILE A 118 7.84 18.33 -10.47
CA ILE A 118 6.81 17.57 -11.20
C ILE A 118 5.51 18.38 -11.31
N GLU A 119 5.18 19.17 -10.30
CA GLU A 119 4.05 20.09 -10.37
C GLU A 119 4.23 21.14 -11.47
N GLY A 120 5.48 21.55 -11.77
CA GLY A 120 5.77 22.44 -12.89
C GLY A 120 5.43 21.83 -14.26
N LEU A 121 5.47 20.50 -14.37
CA LEU A 121 5.17 19.75 -15.61
C LEU A 121 3.68 19.44 -15.78
N ARG A 122 2.90 19.48 -14.71
CA ARG A 122 1.45 19.19 -14.76
C ARG A 122 0.69 20.28 -15.49
N THR A 123 -0.51 19.99 -15.99
CA THR A 123 -1.39 21.00 -16.63
C THR A 123 -2.60 21.36 -15.77
N ASP A 124 -2.85 20.60 -14.70
CA ASP A 124 -4.08 20.59 -13.92
C ASP A 124 -3.91 21.17 -12.49
N SER A 125 -3.14 22.24 -12.34
CA SER A 125 -2.80 22.78 -11.02
C SER A 125 -3.48 24.11 -10.70
N LEU A 126 -3.90 24.25 -9.43
CA LEU A 126 -4.46 25.50 -8.90
C LEU A 126 -3.38 26.59 -8.85
N ILE A 127 -3.59 27.64 -9.64
CA ILE A 127 -2.73 28.83 -9.66
C ILE A 127 -3.10 29.73 -8.48
N THR A 128 -2.08 30.29 -7.83
CA THR A 128 -2.29 31.24 -6.73
C THR A 128 -2.82 32.57 -7.28
N PRO A 129 -3.81 33.22 -6.65
CA PRO A 129 -4.38 34.48 -7.15
C PRO A 129 -3.41 35.68 -7.13
N VAL A 130 -2.29 35.59 -6.40
CA VAL A 130 -1.35 36.70 -6.15
C VAL A 130 0.01 36.51 -6.82
N VAL A 131 0.40 35.28 -7.13
CA VAL A 131 1.71 34.92 -7.71
C VAL A 131 1.46 33.92 -8.84
N PRO A 132 2.13 34.00 -10.01
CA PRO A 132 1.98 33.04 -11.10
C PRO A 132 2.64 31.69 -10.78
N LEU A 133 2.57 31.25 -9.53
CA LEU A 133 3.06 29.99 -9.02
C LEU A 133 1.89 29.15 -8.54
N ARG A 134 2.01 27.85 -8.74
CA ARG A 134 1.01 26.87 -8.30
C ARG A 134 1.02 26.77 -6.78
N VAL A 135 -0.14 26.67 -6.15
CA VAL A 135 -0.26 26.64 -4.67
C VAL A 135 0.60 25.52 -4.07
N SER A 136 0.59 24.36 -4.72
CA SER A 136 1.42 23.18 -4.42
C SER A 136 2.92 23.46 -4.48
N GLN A 137 3.39 24.31 -5.42
CA GLN A 137 4.80 24.71 -5.50
C GLN A 137 5.19 25.62 -4.33
N VAL A 138 4.33 26.55 -3.94
CA VAL A 138 4.58 27.45 -2.80
C VAL A 138 4.66 26.65 -1.50
N VAL A 139 3.71 25.75 -1.27
CA VAL A 139 3.70 24.87 -0.09
C VAL A 139 4.92 23.95 -0.09
N ALA A 140 5.29 23.38 -1.23
CA ALA A 140 6.48 22.55 -1.37
C ALA A 140 7.76 23.34 -1.07
N ALA A 141 7.91 24.55 -1.61
CA ALA A 141 9.07 25.41 -1.34
C ALA A 141 9.18 25.78 0.14
N ALA A 142 8.07 26.18 0.77
CA ALA A 142 8.03 26.48 2.20
C ALA A 142 8.42 25.25 3.05
N ALA A 143 7.91 24.07 2.71
CA ALA A 143 8.24 22.82 3.38
C ALA A 143 9.73 22.45 3.24
N VAL A 144 10.32 22.65 2.05
CA VAL A 144 11.75 22.41 1.80
C VAL A 144 12.62 23.34 2.63
N VAL A 145 12.31 24.64 2.64
CA VAL A 145 13.05 25.64 3.42
C VAL A 145 12.96 25.34 4.91
N ALA A 146 11.75 25.10 5.43
CA ALA A 146 11.55 24.74 6.83
C ALA A 146 12.33 23.47 7.20
N SER A 147 12.27 22.43 6.36
CA SER A 147 12.99 21.18 6.60
C SER A 147 14.50 21.36 6.59
N ALA A 148 15.04 22.16 5.66
CA ALA A 148 16.46 22.46 5.58
C ALA A 148 16.94 23.24 6.83
N VAL A 149 16.20 24.27 7.24
CA VAL A 149 16.52 25.04 8.45
C VAL A 149 16.51 24.14 9.69
N LEU A 150 15.48 23.30 9.85
CA LEU A 150 15.38 22.38 10.99
C LEU A 150 16.48 21.32 10.99
N LEU A 151 16.89 20.81 9.82
CA LEU A 151 18.03 19.89 9.69
C LEU A 151 19.35 20.54 10.14
N VAL A 152 19.55 21.82 9.82
CA VAL A 152 20.74 22.58 10.24
C VAL A 152 20.71 22.88 11.73
N VAL A 153 19.58 23.35 12.25
CA VAL A 153 19.39 23.68 13.68
C VAL A 153 19.57 22.44 14.56
N PHE A 154 19.01 21.30 14.16
CA PHE A 154 19.11 20.05 14.92
C PHE A 154 20.34 19.20 14.57
N ARG A 155 21.28 19.70 13.75
CA ARG A 155 22.48 18.97 13.33
C ARG A 155 23.30 18.42 14.49
N ASN A 156 23.36 19.16 15.60
CA ASN A 156 24.15 18.80 16.77
C ASN A 156 23.37 17.94 17.78
N ARG A 157 22.10 17.61 17.49
CA ARG A 157 21.26 16.79 18.38
C ARG A 157 21.52 15.31 18.12
N THR A 158 21.82 14.55 19.17
CA THR A 158 22.04 13.09 19.10
C THR A 158 21.10 12.33 20.05
N ALA A 159 19.81 12.68 20.01
CA ALA A 159 18.80 12.06 20.87
C ALA A 159 17.99 11.04 20.05
N LEU A 160 18.31 9.76 20.24
CA LEU A 160 17.69 8.63 19.57
C LEU A 160 16.89 7.81 20.61
N THR A 161 15.57 7.79 20.48
CA THR A 161 14.70 6.95 21.31
C THR A 161 14.55 5.56 20.70
N GLY A 162 14.61 4.54 21.57
CA GLY A 162 14.17 3.15 21.40
C GLY A 162 14.35 2.51 20.01
N CYS A 163 13.43 2.79 19.09
CA CYS A 163 13.18 1.99 17.89
C CYS A 163 14.24 2.07 16.79
N GLY A 164 15.21 2.98 16.88
CA GLY A 164 16.31 3.05 15.91
C GLY A 164 17.66 3.36 16.52
N SER A 165 17.85 3.08 17.82
CA SER A 165 19.17 2.98 18.43
C SER A 165 19.99 1.93 17.70
N ALA A 166 21.24 2.25 17.34
CA ALA A 166 22.16 1.29 16.71
C ALA A 166 22.21 -0.03 17.52
N LYS A 167 22.23 0.08 18.86
CA LYS A 167 22.19 -1.07 19.78
C LYS A 167 20.92 -1.91 19.65
N ILE A 168 19.74 -1.30 19.47
CA ILE A 168 18.47 -2.02 19.33
C ILE A 168 18.34 -2.64 17.93
N MET A 169 18.80 -1.93 16.89
CA MET A 169 18.86 -2.50 15.54
C MET A 169 19.82 -3.69 15.45
N GLU A 170 20.94 -3.64 16.18
CA GLU A 170 21.89 -4.75 16.30
C GLU A 170 21.28 -5.92 17.08
N LEU A 171 20.64 -5.67 18.23
CA LEU A 171 19.96 -6.71 19.02
C LEU A 171 18.91 -7.47 18.18
N ASN A 172 18.08 -6.74 17.43
CA ASN A 172 17.06 -7.33 16.55
C ASN A 172 17.65 -8.06 15.34
N SER A 173 18.89 -7.72 14.93
CA SER A 173 19.60 -8.45 13.87
C SER A 173 20.29 -9.73 14.34
N ILE A 174 20.40 -9.93 15.67
CA ILE A 174 21.00 -11.12 16.28
C ILE A 174 19.95 -12.21 16.54
N GLU A 175 18.66 -11.88 16.67
CA GLU A 175 17.58 -12.86 16.93
C GLU A 175 17.32 -13.87 15.79
N THR A 176 17.93 -13.74 14.61
CA THR A 176 17.85 -14.77 13.56
C THR A 176 18.77 -15.96 13.78
N ASP A 177 19.66 -15.93 14.79
CA ASP A 177 20.49 -17.08 15.19
C ASP A 177 19.87 -17.81 16.40
N ILE A 178 18.62 -18.26 16.29
CA ILE A 178 18.15 -19.35 17.16
C ILE A 178 18.84 -20.61 16.66
N LYS A 179 20.00 -20.93 17.21
CA LYS A 179 20.48 -22.32 17.20
C LYS A 179 19.37 -23.16 17.84
N PRO A 180 18.86 -24.20 17.18
CA PRO A 180 18.05 -25.17 17.89
C PRO A 180 18.98 -25.77 18.96
N GLU A 181 18.73 -25.43 20.22
CA GLU A 181 19.35 -26.09 21.36
C GLU A 181 18.99 -27.57 21.24
N ALA A 182 19.94 -28.36 20.75
CA ALA A 182 19.85 -29.81 20.80
C ALA A 182 19.96 -30.22 22.27
N GLY A 183 18.80 -30.46 22.90
CA GLY A 183 18.73 -31.01 24.26
C GLY A 183 18.01 -30.11 25.26
N MET A 184 16.70 -29.94 25.08
CA MET A 184 15.78 -29.77 26.21
C MET A 184 14.58 -30.67 25.98
N ASP A 185 14.74 -31.87 26.50
CA ASP A 185 13.67 -32.84 26.70
C ASP A 185 12.69 -32.25 27.72
N ALA A 186 11.39 -32.43 27.48
CA ALA A 186 10.25 -32.03 28.31
C ALA A 186 9.81 -30.54 28.27
N GLY A 187 9.29 -30.11 27.11
CA GLY A 187 8.21 -29.12 27.03
C GLY A 187 6.84 -29.78 27.21
N PRO A 188 5.77 -29.03 27.56
CA PRO A 188 4.55 -29.58 28.15
C PRO A 188 3.86 -30.59 27.26
N ASP A 189 3.28 -31.61 27.89
CA ASP A 189 2.50 -32.68 27.29
C ASP A 189 1.38 -32.12 26.40
N TYR A 190 1.64 -32.08 25.09
CA TYR A 190 0.62 -31.90 24.07
C TYR A 190 0.09 -33.28 23.66
N SER A 191 -0.54 -33.99 24.61
CA SER A 191 -1.17 -35.28 24.35
C SER A 191 -2.51 -35.18 23.62
N ASP A 192 -3.04 -33.98 23.38
CA ASP A 192 -4.33 -33.82 22.70
C ASP A 192 -4.15 -33.45 21.21
N GLY A 193 -3.34 -34.28 20.53
CA GLY A 193 -2.82 -34.10 19.19
C GLY A 193 -3.86 -33.93 18.08
N THR A 194 -4.51 -32.76 18.05
CA THR A 194 -5.43 -32.39 16.98
C THR A 194 -4.80 -31.31 16.12
N SER A 195 -3.94 -31.72 15.19
CA SER A 195 -3.68 -30.89 14.01
C SER A 195 -4.94 -30.94 13.15
N THR A 196 -5.42 -29.79 12.67
CA THR A 196 -6.55 -29.74 11.72
C THR A 196 -6.21 -30.34 10.36
N ILE A 197 -4.95 -30.71 10.14
CA ILE A 197 -4.41 -31.23 8.89
C ILE A 197 -3.97 -32.70 9.04
N PHE A 198 -3.60 -33.15 10.23
CA PHE A 198 -3.07 -34.51 10.46
C PHE A 198 -3.65 -35.12 11.73
N GLY A 199 -4.11 -36.37 11.66
CA GLY A 199 -4.75 -37.05 12.78
C GLY A 199 -3.76 -37.50 13.87
N SER A 200 -2.45 -37.45 13.60
CA SER A 200 -1.41 -37.75 14.59
C SER A 200 -0.05 -37.14 14.23
N ALA A 201 0.81 -37.00 15.23
CA ALA A 201 2.20 -36.55 15.07
C ALA A 201 3.04 -37.54 14.22
N GLU A 202 2.69 -38.83 14.19
CA GLU A 202 3.36 -39.81 13.32
C GLU A 202 2.96 -39.64 11.85
N GLU A 203 1.71 -39.31 11.57
CA GLU A 203 1.20 -39.09 10.22
C GLU A 203 1.85 -37.85 9.58
N ALA A 204 1.97 -36.77 10.33
CA ALA A 204 2.66 -35.55 9.89
C ALA A 204 4.13 -35.84 9.52
N LYS A 205 4.83 -36.69 10.29
CA LYS A 205 6.24 -37.05 10.01
C LYS A 205 6.38 -37.88 8.73
N LYS A 206 5.45 -38.80 8.45
CA LYS A 206 5.49 -39.63 7.23
C LYS A 206 5.23 -38.81 5.96
N VAL A 207 4.29 -37.87 6.01
CA VAL A 207 4.00 -36.97 4.88
C VAL A 207 5.16 -36.01 4.61
N LEU A 208 5.77 -35.44 5.65
CA LEU A 208 6.94 -34.57 5.51
C LEU A 208 8.19 -35.31 5.00
N ALA A 209 8.27 -36.63 5.24
CA ALA A 209 9.34 -37.49 4.73
C ALA A 209 9.14 -37.95 3.26
N GLY A 210 8.05 -37.54 2.61
CA GLY A 210 7.83 -37.75 1.18
C GLY A 210 7.29 -39.13 0.79
N GLU A 211 6.74 -39.90 1.74
CA GLU A 211 6.06 -41.17 1.42
C GLU A 211 4.64 -40.93 0.86
N PRO A 212 4.22 -41.67 -0.18
CA PRO A 212 2.89 -41.50 -0.77
C PRO A 212 1.80 -42.03 0.17
N VAL A 213 0.83 -41.17 0.50
CA VAL A 213 -0.36 -41.53 1.27
C VAL A 213 -1.22 -42.47 0.44
N ARG A 214 -1.24 -43.76 0.79
CA ARG A 214 -2.07 -44.77 0.13
C ARG A 214 -3.49 -44.77 0.75
N GLY A 215 -4.35 -43.91 0.20
CA GLY A 215 -5.77 -44.15 -0.09
C GLY A 215 -6.77 -44.40 1.05
N GLY A 216 -7.72 -43.45 1.18
CA GLY A 216 -9.06 -43.58 1.75
C GLY A 216 -9.46 -42.30 2.51
N ALA A 217 -10.24 -41.35 1.98
CA ALA A 217 -11.43 -41.48 1.15
C ALA A 217 -11.45 -40.48 -0.03
N GLU A 218 -11.85 -40.96 -1.20
CA GLU A 218 -12.27 -40.13 -2.33
C GLU A 218 -13.59 -39.40 -2.02
N PRO A 219 -13.84 -38.22 -2.62
CA PRO A 219 -15.11 -37.54 -2.51
C PRO A 219 -16.14 -38.24 -3.41
N GLU A 220 -17.14 -38.87 -2.79
CA GLU A 220 -18.25 -39.51 -3.49
C GLU A 220 -19.05 -38.46 -4.30
N LYS A 221 -19.13 -38.67 -5.62
CA LYS A 221 -19.99 -37.92 -6.54
C LYS A 221 -21.43 -38.43 -6.46
N ALA A 222 -22.37 -37.50 -6.62
CA ALA A 222 -23.82 -37.67 -6.70
C ALA A 222 -24.34 -38.70 -7.73
N ALA A 223 -25.45 -39.38 -7.40
CA ALA A 223 -26.53 -39.79 -8.33
C ALA A 223 -27.84 -40.19 -7.59
N ASP A 224 -28.97 -39.85 -8.23
CA ASP A 224 -30.41 -40.00 -7.89
C ASP A 224 -30.97 -41.43 -7.61
N GLU A 225 -32.05 -41.55 -6.80
CA GLU A 225 -33.43 -41.94 -7.24
C GLU A 225 -34.47 -42.14 -6.09
N LYS A 226 -35.52 -41.26 -6.09
CA LYS A 226 -37.01 -41.36 -5.87
C LYS A 226 -37.70 -42.55 -5.12
N PRO A 227 -38.99 -42.47 -4.64
CA PRO A 227 -40.13 -41.62 -5.09
C PRO A 227 -41.02 -40.96 -4.00
N GLY A 228 -41.97 -40.12 -4.44
CA GLY A 228 -42.84 -39.22 -3.65
C GLY A 228 -43.91 -39.84 -2.73
N PRO A 229 -44.84 -39.02 -2.17
CA PRO A 229 -45.89 -38.38 -2.97
C PRO A 229 -46.21 -36.90 -2.62
N GLN A 230 -46.78 -36.18 -3.60
CA GLN A 230 -47.61 -34.97 -3.47
C GLN A 230 -49.04 -35.36 -3.02
N PRO A 231 -49.93 -34.47 -2.52
CA PRO A 231 -50.20 -33.08 -2.98
C PRO A 231 -50.37 -32.05 -1.83
N GLU A 232 -50.30 -30.74 -2.08
CA GLU A 232 -51.48 -29.91 -2.37
C GLU A 232 -51.14 -28.57 -3.06
N GLU A 233 -52.08 -28.18 -3.90
CA GLU A 233 -52.13 -27.13 -4.89
C GLU A 233 -53.03 -25.98 -4.40
N LYS A 234 -52.58 -24.73 -4.56
CA LYS A 234 -53.43 -23.55 -4.84
C LYS A 234 -52.62 -22.68 -5.81
N ALA A 235 -52.84 -22.76 -7.11
CA ALA A 235 -53.91 -22.11 -7.88
C ALA A 235 -53.87 -20.57 -7.75
N ASP A 236 -53.27 -19.91 -8.74
CA ASP A 236 -53.95 -18.80 -9.40
C ASP A 236 -53.60 -18.81 -10.90
N ALA A 237 -54.65 -18.70 -11.71
CA ALA A 237 -54.66 -18.93 -13.14
C ALA A 237 -54.27 -17.67 -13.90
N GLY A 238 -53.55 -17.86 -15.01
CA GLY A 238 -53.41 -16.84 -16.04
C GLY A 238 -54.72 -16.67 -16.80
N ASP A 239 -54.85 -15.53 -17.46
CA ASP A 239 -55.57 -15.48 -18.72
C ASP A 239 -54.73 -14.78 -19.78
N SER A 240 -54.82 -15.34 -20.96
CA SER A 240 -54.03 -15.13 -22.16
C SER A 240 -54.83 -14.32 -23.18
N GLU A 241 -54.16 -13.46 -23.97
CA GLU A 241 -54.39 -13.28 -25.43
C GLU A 241 -53.51 -12.11 -25.92
N LYS A 242 -52.45 -12.31 -26.72
CA LYS A 242 -52.35 -12.56 -28.16
C LYS A 242 -52.43 -11.27 -29.04
N SER A 243 -51.45 -11.17 -29.94
CA SER A 243 -51.36 -10.37 -31.19
C SER A 243 -50.70 -8.97 -31.16
N GLU A 244 -49.53 -8.89 -31.81
CA GLU A 244 -48.95 -7.71 -32.51
C GLU A 244 -49.75 -7.39 -33.81
N PRO A 245 -49.41 -6.39 -34.68
CA PRO A 245 -48.56 -5.18 -34.56
C PRO A 245 -49.24 -3.89 -35.13
N SER A 246 -48.49 -2.77 -35.20
CA SER A 246 -48.46 -1.75 -36.28
C SER A 246 -49.05 -0.34 -36.04
N ALA A 247 -48.17 0.63 -36.32
CA ALA A 247 -48.36 1.92 -36.99
C ALA A 247 -49.43 2.96 -36.52
N GLY A 248 -48.91 4.15 -36.18
CA GLY A 248 -49.29 5.38 -36.88
C GLY A 248 -50.34 6.31 -36.26
N GLY A 249 -49.94 7.57 -36.04
CA GLY A 249 -50.74 8.73 -36.46
C GLY A 249 -51.55 9.50 -35.40
N LYS A 250 -51.10 10.76 -35.19
CA LYS A 250 -51.89 12.00 -34.96
C LYS A 250 -53.06 11.97 -33.96
N LYS A 251 -52.94 12.78 -32.89
CA LYS A 251 -53.46 14.15 -32.83
C LYS A 251 -52.92 14.86 -31.60
#